data_AF-A0A8I1S0J7-F1
#
_entry.id   AF-A0A8I1S0J7-F1
#
_cell.length_a   1.000
_cell.length_b   1.000
_cell.length_c   1.000
_cell.angle_alpha   90.00
_cell.angle_beta   90.00
_cell.angle_gamma   90.00
#
_symmetry.space_group_name_H-M   'P 1'
#
loop_
_entity.id
_entity.type
_entity.pdbx_description
1 polymer ?
#
loop_
_entity_poly.entity_id
_entity_poly.type
_entity_poly.pdbx_seq_one_letter_code
_entity_poly.pdbx_strand_id
1 'polypeptide(L)' 'MANQESASQRIAARIAEAAKRATAEAEARRAHEAKMQLPPELGGPKGPEPTRYGDWERKGIVSDF' A
#
# COMPACT_ATOMS: atom_id res chain seq x y z
N MET A 1 -13.48 34.37 17.52
CA MET A 1 -12.85 34.10 16.21
C MET A 1 -13.00 32.61 15.92
N ALA A 2 -13.99 32.24 15.10
CA ALA A 2 -14.25 30.84 14.77
C ALA A 2 -13.34 30.42 13.61
N ASN A 3 -12.44 29.49 13.90
CA ASN A 3 -11.45 28.93 12.99
C ASN A 3 -12.16 28.15 11.88
N GLN A 4 -12.25 28.72 10.67
CA GLN A 4 -12.74 27.99 9.51
C GLN A 4 -11.63 27.07 9.02
N GLU A 5 -11.58 25.85 9.55
CA GLU A 5 -10.79 24.79 8.92
C GLU A 5 -11.22 24.65 7.46
N SER A 6 -10.23 24.77 6.57
CA SER A 6 -10.47 24.69 5.13
C SER A 6 -10.99 23.30 4.77
N ALA A 7 -11.82 23.20 3.72
CA ALA A 7 -12.37 21.91 3.28
C ALA A 7 -11.28 20.85 3.06
N SER A 8 -10.10 21.28 2.57
CA SER A 8 -8.92 20.44 2.38
C SER A 8 -8.39 19.84 3.70
N GLN A 9 -8.40 20.59 4.80
CA GLN A 9 -7.94 20.12 6.10
C GLN A 9 -8.87 19.03 6.67
N ARG A 10 -10.19 19.20 6.50
CA ARG A 10 -11.18 18.20 6.93
C ARG A 10 -11.07 16.90 6.12
N ILE A 11 -10.84 17.02 4.81
CA ILE A 11 -10.61 15.86 3.94
C ILE A 11 -9.32 15.15 4.35
N ALA A 12 -8.23 15.88 4.57
CA ALA A 12 -6.96 15.31 5.01
C ALA A 12 -7.09 14.59 6.36
N ALA A 13 -7.81 15.19 7.33
CA ALA A 13 -8.05 14.57 8.63
C ALA A 13 -8.83 13.25 8.50
N ARG A 14 -9.87 13.23 7.67
CA ARG A 14 -10.65 12.01 7.40
C ARG A 14 -9.82 10.92 6.73
N ILE A 15 -8.95 11.27 5.78
CA ILE A 15 -8.03 10.33 5.12
C ILE A 15 -7.05 9.76 6.15
N ALA A 16 -6.46 10.60 6.98
CA ALA A 16 -5.50 10.18 8.01
C ALA A 16 -6.16 9.23 9.03
N GLU A 17 -7.39 9.51 9.43
CA GLU A 17 -8.14 8.63 10.32
C GLU A 17 -8.47 7.29 9.66
N ALA A 18 -8.91 7.29 8.40
CA ALA A 18 -9.15 6.06 7.64
C ALA A 18 -7.87 5.23 7.48
N ALA A 19 -6.74 5.87 7.20
CA ALA A 19 -5.44 5.21 7.10
C ALA A 19 -5.06 4.50 8.40
N LYS A 20 -5.21 5.17 9.56
CA LYS A 20 -4.94 4.56 10.87
C LYS A 20 -5.81 3.33 11.16
N ARG A 21 -7.09 3.38 10.79
CA ARG A 21 -8.00 2.23 10.95
C ARG A 21 -7.58 1.07 10.04
N ALA A 22 -7.29 1.35 8.77
CA ALA A 22 -6.87 0.33 7.81
C ALA A 22 -5.56 -0.37 8.23
N THR A 23 -4.57 0.38 8.74
CA THR A 23 -3.32 -0.21 9.24
C THR A 23 -3.56 -1.08 10.46
N ALA A 24 -4.40 -0.63 11.41
CA ALA A 24 -4.72 -1.40 12.62
C ALA A 24 -5.43 -2.72 12.27
N GLU A 25 -6.36 -2.70 11.32
CA GLU A 25 -7.04 -3.91 10.84
C GLU A 25 -6.08 -4.87 10.14
N ALA A 26 -5.19 -4.36 9.26
CA ALA A 26 -4.19 -5.18 8.59
C ALA A 26 -3.18 -5.79 9.56
N GLU A 27 -2.84 -5.10 10.64
CA GLU A 27 -2.01 -5.64 11.73
C GLU A 27 -2.74 -6.73 12.51
N ALA A 28 -4.00 -6.50 12.89
CA ALA A 28 -4.81 -7.50 13.56
C ALA A 28 -4.94 -8.78 12.72
N ARG A 29 -5.19 -8.63 11.41
CA ARG A 29 -5.19 -9.76 10.47
C ARG A 29 -3.86 -10.51 10.43
N ARG A 30 -2.74 -9.80 10.28
CA ARG A 30 -1.39 -10.40 10.29
C ARG A 30 -1.05 -11.10 11.62
N ALA A 31 -1.59 -10.63 12.74
CA ALA A 31 -1.40 -11.26 14.04
C ALA A 31 -2.18 -12.57 14.18
N HIS A 32 -3.35 -12.67 13.55
CA HIS A 32 -4.20 -13.87 13.56
C HIS A 32 -3.86 -14.87 12.43
N GLU A 33 -3.24 -14.42 11.36
CA GLU A 33 -2.78 -15.28 10.26
C GLU A 33 -1.51 -16.04 10.65
N ALA A 34 -1.55 -17.37 10.58
CA ALA A 34 -0.36 -18.19 10.77
C ALA A 34 0.64 -17.90 9.62
N LYS A 35 1.89 -17.59 9.96
CA LYS A 35 2.96 -17.46 8.97
C LYS A 35 3.16 -18.80 8.27
N MET A 36 2.72 -18.91 7.02
CA MET A 36 3.08 -20.03 6.17
C MET A 36 4.57 -19.94 5.86
N GLN A 37 5.31 -20.99 6.20
CA GLN A 37 6.71 -21.13 5.82
C GLN A 37 6.77 -21.56 4.35
N LEU A 38 6.81 -20.60 3.43
CA LEU A 38 7.02 -20.90 2.02
C LEU A 38 8.52 -21.18 1.78
N PRO A 39 8.86 -22.13 0.91
CA PRO A 39 10.25 -22.31 0.49
C PRO A 39 10.76 -21.02 -0.15
N PRO A 40 12.06 -20.71 -0.01
CA PRO A 40 12.64 -19.55 -0.67
C PRO A 40 12.51 -19.68 -2.18
N GLU A 41 12.12 -18.60 -2.85
CA GLU A 41 12.16 -18.53 -4.31
C GLU A 41 13.63 -18.53 -4.77
N LEU A 42 13.98 -19.48 -5.65
CA LEU A 42 15.32 -19.63 -6.21
C LEU A 42 15.30 -19.27 -7.69
N GLY A 43 16.26 -18.44 -8.13
CA GLY A 43 16.41 -18.05 -9.53
C GLY A 43 15.47 -16.94 -10.03
N GLY A 44 14.62 -16.38 -9.14
CA GLY A 44 13.85 -15.17 -9.42
C GLY A 44 14.69 -13.89 -9.33
N PRO A 45 14.21 -12.76 -9.90
CA PRO A 45 14.82 -11.46 -9.68
C PRO A 45 14.88 -11.14 -8.17
N LYS A 46 15.93 -10.43 -7.73
CA LYS A 46 16.05 -10.02 -6.31
C LYS A 46 14.88 -9.09 -5.96
N GLY A 47 13.97 -9.56 -5.12
CA GLY A 47 12.81 -8.80 -4.66
C GLY A 47 11.50 -9.37 -5.18
N PRO A 48 10.36 -8.78 -4.81
CA PRO A 48 9.08 -9.18 -5.39
C PRO A 48 9.15 -9.05 -6.92
N GLU A 49 8.51 -9.98 -7.64
CA GLU A 49 8.45 -9.93 -9.10
C GLU A 49 8.09 -8.51 -9.58
N PRO A 50 8.88 -7.89 -10.46
CA PRO A 50 8.66 -6.50 -10.87
C PRO A 50 7.35 -6.34 -11.67
N THR A 51 6.88 -7.42 -12.29
CA THR A 51 5.52 -7.60 -12.85
C THR A 51 4.40 -7.41 -11.83
N ARG A 52 4.68 -7.48 -10.52
CA ARG A 52 3.68 -7.41 -9.45
C ARG A 52 3.62 -6.05 -8.74
N TYR A 53 4.54 -5.11 -9.01
CA TYR A 53 4.63 -3.82 -8.32
C TYR A 53 5.01 -2.60 -9.19
N GLY A 54 4.70 -2.58 -10.50
CA GLY A 54 4.76 -1.34 -11.29
C GLY A 54 5.56 -1.36 -12.58
N ASP A 55 5.75 -2.51 -13.22
CA ASP A 55 6.30 -2.61 -14.59
C ASP A 55 5.30 -2.15 -15.68
N TRP A 56 4.69 -0.97 -15.55
CA TRP A 56 3.95 -0.37 -16.67
C TRP A 56 4.90 0.33 -17.66
N GLU A 57 6.19 0.40 -17.32
CA GLU A 57 7.23 0.97 -18.17
C GLU A 57 8.10 -0.09 -18.84
N ARG A 58 8.20 0.00 -20.17
CA ARG A 58 9.26 -0.64 -20.93
C ARG A 58 10.05 0.42 -21.69
N LYS A 59 11.32 0.59 -21.35
CA LYS A 59 12.22 1.64 -21.90
C LYS A 59 11.74 3.08 -21.64
N GLY A 60 11.17 3.34 -20.45
CA GLY A 60 10.75 4.70 -20.05
C GLY A 60 9.48 5.21 -20.73
N ILE A 61 8.67 4.30 -21.29
CA ILE A 61 7.35 4.61 -21.82
C ILE A 61 6.33 3.79 -21.04
N VAL A 62 5.41 4.48 -20.37
CA VAL A 62 4.23 3.89 -19.72
C VAL A 62 3.23 3.51 -20.82
N SER A 63 2.89 2.22 -20.93
CA SER A 63 1.90 1.72 -21.89
C SER A 63 0.69 1.16 -21.15
N ASP A 64 -0.50 1.68 -21.46
CA ASP A 64 -1.80 1.19 -20.97
C ASP A 64 -2.70 0.91 -22.19
N PHE A 65 -2.64 -0.33 -22.68
CA PHE A 65 -3.54 -0.97 -23.65
C PHE A 65 -3.49 -2.48 -23.47
#